data_AF-C6BQY1-F1
#
_entry.id   AF-C6BQY1-F1
#
_cell.length_a   1.000
_cell.length_b   1.000
_cell.length_c   1.000
_cell.angle_alpha   90.00
_cell.angle_beta   90.00
_cell.angle_gamma   90.00
#
_symmetry.space_group_name_H-M   'P 1'
#
loop_
_entity.id
_entity.type
_entity.pdbx_description
1 polymer ?
#
loop_
_entity_poly.entity_id
_entity_poly.type
_entity_poly.pdbx_seq_one_letter_code
_entity_poly.pdbx_strand_id
1 'polypeptide(L)'
;MNILNVHERVMLASLGISVWRARRFDTRATEEVEKNHATKDIGRFNKKLLTDDAISYKSVCSIATQARAFFNAHTLEYDQLGVRLLPTAVYLKVADRLREFQDEFREATSAFLAEYPALKEQAKGALNGLYTEADYPTLEALSTKFGIRLSPLPFPDASQFGINLPANVLDGIKADMDERVFSAVKTANEDIVGRLYDAVQHFANRLYAGRNVRLGVVDKVRELCDLLPTLNFTQDPALTDILNETRNHLACYTGAELKDSADLRQKVAEKAMEIEAQMAVYMTGALSTPAAPALGDSSALSFLLAS
;
A
#
# COMPACT_ATOMS: atom_id res chain seq x y z
N MET A 1 -23.59 5.09 -9.26
CA MET A 1 -22.32 5.53 -8.66
C MET A 1 -22.15 7.00 -9.01
N ASN A 2 -22.31 7.93 -8.06
CA ASN A 2 -22.16 9.37 -8.33
C ASN A 2 -20.66 9.72 -8.35
N ILE A 3 -20.03 9.57 -9.53
CA ILE A 3 -18.62 9.89 -9.80
C ILE A 3 -18.34 11.41 -9.66
N LEU A 4 -19.39 12.23 -9.73
CA LEU A 4 -19.37 13.70 -9.79
C LEU A 4 -18.67 14.43 -8.63
N ASN A 5 -18.19 13.73 -7.61
CA ASN A 5 -17.53 14.36 -6.46
C ASN A 5 -16.33 13.56 -5.90
N VAL A 6 -15.80 12.61 -6.67
CA VAL A 6 -14.63 11.81 -6.22
C VAL A 6 -13.36 12.67 -6.18
N HIS A 7 -13.18 13.56 -7.15
CA HIS A 7 -11.99 14.41 -7.30
C HIS A 7 -11.76 15.37 -6.12
N GLU A 8 -12.80 15.75 -5.39
CA GLU A 8 -12.70 16.61 -4.19
C GLU A 8 -12.28 15.84 -2.93
N ARG A 9 -12.38 14.50 -2.95
CA ARG A 9 -12.21 13.64 -1.77
C ARG A 9 -10.92 12.83 -1.79
N VAL A 10 -10.20 12.81 -2.91
CA VAL A 10 -8.95 12.06 -3.07
C VAL A 10 -7.91 12.88 -3.83
N MET A 11 -6.65 12.71 -3.45
CA MET A 11 -5.50 13.23 -4.19
C MET A 11 -4.56 12.09 -4.56
N LEU A 12 -3.66 12.34 -5.51
CA LEU A 12 -2.53 11.45 -5.75
C LEU A 12 -1.40 11.81 -4.77
N ALA A 13 -0.63 10.82 -4.35
CA ALA A 13 0.52 11.03 -3.48
C ALA A 13 1.68 10.13 -3.89
N SER A 14 2.89 10.71 -3.89
CA SER A 14 4.14 9.96 -4.02
C SER A 14 4.96 10.09 -2.75
N LEU A 15 5.58 8.98 -2.34
CA LEU A 15 6.55 8.96 -1.25
C LEU A 15 7.94 8.62 -1.80
N GLY A 16 8.81 9.63 -1.85
CA GLY A 16 10.21 9.47 -2.17
C GLY A 16 11.02 9.15 -0.90
N ILE A 17 11.65 7.98 -0.85
CA ILE A 17 12.62 7.64 0.20
C ILE A 17 13.94 7.27 -0.46
N SER A 18 15.00 8.00 -0.13
CA SER A 18 16.37 7.71 -0.54
C SER A 18 17.20 7.26 0.66
N VAL A 19 17.93 6.17 0.47
CA VAL A 19 18.90 5.61 1.44
C VAL A 19 20.07 5.08 0.62
N TRP A 20 21.31 5.43 1.00
CA TRP A 20 22.49 4.82 0.38
C TRP A 20 22.47 3.31 0.60
N ARG A 21 22.66 2.51 -0.45
CA ARG A 21 22.78 1.06 -0.33
C ARG A 21 24.23 0.71 -0.05
N ALA A 22 24.54 0.30 1.17
CA ALA A 22 25.87 -0.16 1.58
C ALA A 22 26.27 -1.55 1.00
N ARG A 23 26.10 -1.72 -0.32
CA ARG A 23 26.46 -2.93 -1.07
C ARG A 23 27.02 -2.54 -2.44
N ARG A 24 28.04 -3.25 -2.90
CA ARG A 24 28.63 -3.06 -4.23
C ARG A 24 28.85 -4.40 -4.90
N PHE A 25 28.55 -4.46 -6.20
CA PHE A 25 28.95 -5.57 -7.04
C PHE A 25 30.47 -5.55 -7.23
N ASP A 26 31.14 -6.65 -6.94
CA ASP A 26 32.59 -6.77 -7.07
C ASP A 26 32.93 -7.68 -8.26
N THR A 27 33.36 -7.06 -9.35
CA THR A 27 33.70 -7.77 -10.59
C THR A 27 34.88 -8.72 -10.36
N ARG A 28 35.92 -8.29 -9.63
CA ARG A 28 37.12 -9.09 -9.42
C ARG A 28 36.82 -10.34 -8.60
N ALA A 29 36.08 -10.20 -7.50
CA ALA A 29 35.69 -11.35 -6.69
C ALA A 29 34.77 -12.31 -7.47
N THR A 30 33.93 -11.77 -8.36
CA THR A 30 33.08 -12.60 -9.24
C THR A 30 33.93 -13.39 -10.23
N GLU A 31 34.89 -12.74 -10.90
CA GLU A 31 35.82 -13.40 -11.84
C GLU A 31 36.69 -14.46 -11.14
N GLU A 32 37.13 -14.21 -9.91
CA GLU A 32 37.87 -15.20 -9.10
C GLU A 32 37.02 -16.46 -8.85
N VAL A 33 35.74 -16.31 -8.50
CA VAL A 33 34.82 -17.43 -8.29
C VAL A 33 34.53 -18.17 -9.61
N GLU A 34 34.24 -17.44 -10.68
CA GLU A 34 33.99 -18.02 -12.00
C GLU A 34 35.16 -18.85 -12.51
N LYS A 35 36.38 -18.31 -12.37
CA LYS A 35 37.62 -19.02 -12.72
C LYS A 35 37.81 -20.29 -11.89
N ASN A 36 37.54 -20.22 -10.59
CA ASN A 36 37.70 -21.36 -9.68
C ASN A 36 36.73 -22.51 -9.98
N HIS A 37 35.57 -22.21 -10.56
CA HIS A 37 34.54 -23.21 -10.88
C HIS A 37 34.42 -23.54 -12.37
N ALA A 38 35.24 -22.93 -13.24
CA ALA A 38 35.14 -23.07 -14.69
C ALA A 38 33.73 -22.76 -15.24
N THR A 39 33.11 -21.72 -14.69
CA THR A 39 31.78 -21.24 -15.08
C THR A 39 31.85 -19.80 -15.59
N LYS A 40 30.80 -19.33 -16.26
CA LYS A 40 30.71 -17.93 -16.74
C LYS A 40 29.27 -17.44 -16.71
N ASP A 41 29.07 -16.22 -16.22
CA ASP A 41 27.79 -15.50 -16.20
C ASP A 41 26.65 -16.24 -15.46
N ILE A 42 27.01 -17.05 -14.47
CA ILE A 42 26.05 -17.80 -13.65
C ILE A 42 25.83 -17.20 -12.25
N GLY A 43 26.63 -16.18 -11.88
CA GLY A 43 26.60 -15.64 -10.53
C GLY A 43 27.28 -14.28 -10.41
N ARG A 44 27.01 -13.59 -9.30
CA ARG A 44 27.63 -12.30 -8.97
C ARG A 44 27.92 -12.17 -7.49
N PHE A 45 29.11 -11.66 -7.14
CA PHE A 45 29.47 -11.34 -5.77
C PHE A 45 29.09 -9.90 -5.44
N ASN A 46 28.24 -9.71 -4.42
CA ASN A 46 27.89 -8.39 -3.90
C ASN A 46 28.43 -8.25 -2.48
N LYS A 47 29.52 -7.48 -2.33
CA LYS A 47 30.10 -7.23 -1.02
C LYS A 47 29.26 -6.22 -0.24
N LYS A 48 29.14 -6.44 1.07
CA LYS A 48 28.62 -5.42 2.00
C LYS A 48 29.74 -4.40 2.25
N LEU A 49 29.41 -3.12 2.17
CA LEU A 49 30.34 -2.02 2.43
C LEU A 49 30.36 -1.61 3.90
N LEU A 50 29.48 -2.18 4.72
CA LEU A 50 29.46 -2.01 6.16
C LEU A 50 29.31 -3.39 6.81
N THR A 51 29.88 -3.53 7.99
CA THR A 51 29.76 -4.71 8.84
C THR A 51 28.37 -4.76 9.52
N ASP A 52 28.02 -5.92 10.08
CA ASP A 52 26.67 -6.11 10.67
C ASP A 52 26.50 -5.37 12.01
N ASP A 53 27.56 -4.85 12.62
CA ASP A 53 27.56 -4.00 13.81
C ASP A 53 27.32 -2.51 13.50
N ALA A 54 27.13 -2.12 12.23
CA ALA A 54 26.75 -0.76 11.84
C ALA A 54 25.30 -0.41 12.26
N ILE A 55 25.07 -0.25 13.57
CA ILE A 55 23.76 -0.04 14.18
C ILE A 55 23.14 1.29 13.74
N SER A 56 23.93 2.37 13.64
CA SER A 56 23.45 3.67 13.19
C SER A 56 22.88 3.62 11.76
N TYR A 57 23.56 2.94 10.83
CA TYR A 57 23.07 2.71 9.47
C TYR A 57 21.78 1.87 9.46
N LYS A 58 21.71 0.81 10.27
CA LYS A 58 20.51 -0.03 10.40
C LYS A 58 19.31 0.77 10.94
N SER A 59 19.55 1.71 11.86
CA SER A 59 18.52 2.61 12.39
C SER A 59 17.89 3.45 11.27
N VAL A 60 18.72 4.08 10.43
CA VAL A 60 18.26 4.85 9.26
C VAL A 60 17.41 3.99 8.31
N CYS A 61 17.88 2.77 7.99
CA CYS A 61 17.13 1.84 7.14
C CYS A 61 15.79 1.44 7.77
N SER A 62 15.75 1.22 9.09
CA SER A 62 14.54 0.85 9.82
C SER A 62 13.47 1.93 9.72
N ILE A 63 13.84 3.20 9.95
CA ILE A 63 12.91 4.33 9.85
C ILE A 63 12.36 4.46 8.42
N ALA A 64 13.22 4.31 7.40
CA ALA A 64 12.79 4.29 5.99
C ALA A 64 11.76 3.18 5.70
N THR A 65 11.99 1.97 6.20
CA THR A 65 11.05 0.85 6.04
C THR A 65 9.74 1.13 6.75
N GLN A 66 9.77 1.67 7.97
CA GLN A 66 8.59 2.03 8.75
C GLN A 66 7.77 3.13 8.07
N ALA A 67 8.41 4.18 7.58
CA ALA A 67 7.74 5.28 6.86
C ALA A 67 7.02 4.76 5.61
N ARG A 68 7.66 3.87 4.83
CA ARG A 68 7.06 3.26 3.64
C ARG A 68 5.89 2.33 3.99
N ALA A 69 6.04 1.51 5.02
CA ALA A 69 4.96 0.64 5.50
C ALA A 69 3.75 1.45 5.98
N PHE A 70 4.00 2.51 6.75
CA PHE A 70 2.95 3.42 7.23
C PHE A 70 2.22 4.10 6.07
N PHE A 71 2.95 4.65 5.10
CA PHE A 71 2.36 5.29 3.92
C PHE A 71 1.51 4.32 3.10
N ASN A 72 2.02 3.12 2.81
CA ASN A 72 1.26 2.10 2.08
C ASN A 72 -0.01 1.67 2.83
N ALA A 73 0.06 1.57 4.16
CA ALA A 73 -1.11 1.23 4.98
C ALA A 73 -2.20 2.32 4.91
N HIS A 74 -1.83 3.59 4.82
CA HIS A 74 -2.76 4.73 4.84
C HIS A 74 -3.06 5.32 3.45
N THR A 75 -2.69 4.61 2.38
CA THR A 75 -2.99 5.01 1.00
C THR A 75 -3.46 3.80 0.20
N LEU A 76 -4.17 4.05 -0.88
CA LEU A 76 -4.74 3.02 -1.74
C LEU A 76 -3.93 2.87 -3.02
N GLU A 77 -3.98 1.69 -3.60
CA GLU A 77 -3.29 1.41 -4.86
C GLU A 77 -3.80 2.28 -6.00
N TYR A 78 -2.87 2.66 -6.87
CA TYR A 78 -3.12 3.37 -8.11
C TYR A 78 -2.16 2.78 -9.14
N ASP A 79 -2.70 2.12 -10.15
CA ASP A 79 -1.92 1.28 -11.07
C ASP A 79 -1.03 2.06 -12.03
N GLN A 80 -0.85 3.37 -11.82
CA GLN A 80 -0.15 4.27 -12.74
C GLN A 80 0.90 5.11 -12.02
N LEU A 81 2.01 5.37 -12.73
CA LEU A 81 2.98 6.42 -12.40
C LEU A 81 3.69 6.31 -11.04
N GLY A 82 3.61 5.16 -10.36
CA GLY A 82 4.27 4.94 -9.07
C GLY A 82 3.76 5.86 -7.95
N VAL A 83 2.53 6.36 -8.08
CA VAL A 83 1.84 7.14 -7.06
C VAL A 83 0.73 6.30 -6.44
N ARG A 84 0.11 6.81 -5.37
CA ARG A 84 -0.97 6.14 -4.64
C ARG A 84 -2.12 7.11 -4.45
N LEU A 85 -3.33 6.59 -4.25
CA LEU A 85 -4.49 7.39 -3.87
C LEU A 85 -4.42 7.72 -2.38
N LEU A 86 -4.55 9.00 -2.05
CA LEU A 86 -4.57 9.51 -0.69
C LEU A 86 -5.90 10.24 -0.44
N PRO A 87 -6.84 9.61 0.26
CA PRO A 87 -8.08 10.25 0.67
C PRO A 87 -7.81 11.47 1.54
N THR A 88 -8.56 12.55 1.28
CA THR A 88 -8.47 13.82 2.03
C THR A 88 -8.70 13.63 3.52
N ALA A 89 -9.60 12.71 3.90
CA ALA A 89 -9.90 12.36 5.29
C ALA A 89 -8.69 11.85 6.08
N VAL A 90 -7.67 11.29 5.42
CA VAL A 90 -6.47 10.72 6.06
C VAL A 90 -5.23 11.58 5.82
N TYR A 91 -5.31 12.59 4.96
CA TYR A 91 -4.17 13.41 4.55
C TYR A 91 -3.41 14.01 5.72
N LEU A 92 -4.10 14.69 6.64
CA LEU A 92 -3.45 15.35 7.78
C LEU A 92 -2.69 14.33 8.67
N LYS A 93 -3.33 13.20 8.99
CA LYS A 93 -2.69 12.12 9.75
C LYS A 93 -1.42 11.61 9.07
N VAL A 94 -1.47 11.42 7.75
CA VAL A 94 -0.32 10.93 6.97
C VAL A 94 0.79 11.97 6.91
N ALA A 95 0.45 13.23 6.65
CA ALA A 95 1.40 14.33 6.57
C ALA A 95 2.11 14.55 7.91
N ASP A 96 1.37 14.52 9.03
CA ASP A 96 1.92 14.70 10.37
C ASP A 96 2.89 13.59 10.73
N ARG A 97 2.47 12.32 10.57
CA ARG A 97 3.33 11.18 10.89
C ARG A 97 4.55 11.08 9.97
N LEU A 98 4.44 11.49 8.70
CA LEU A 98 5.60 11.55 7.80
C LEU A 98 6.57 12.67 8.16
N ARG A 99 6.10 13.79 8.74
CA ARG A 99 7.00 14.82 9.29
C ARG A 99 7.78 14.30 10.48
N GLU A 100 7.13 13.56 11.38
CA GLU A 100 7.82 12.88 12.48
C GLU A 100 8.89 11.90 11.97
N PHE A 101 8.54 11.06 10.98
CA PHE A 101 9.52 10.18 10.35
C PHE A 101 10.67 10.96 9.68
N GLN A 102 10.42 12.12 9.08
CA GLN A 102 11.47 12.97 8.51
C GLN A 102 12.44 13.47 9.59
N ASP A 103 11.94 13.85 10.76
CA ASP A 103 12.75 14.31 11.88
C ASP A 103 13.59 13.17 12.48
N GLU A 104 12.95 12.04 12.80
CA GLU A 104 13.61 10.81 13.26
C GLU A 104 14.70 10.36 12.27
N PHE A 105 14.39 10.39 10.97
CA PHE A 105 15.30 9.98 9.91
C PHE A 105 16.49 10.92 9.76
N ARG A 106 16.28 12.23 9.90
CA ARG A 106 17.33 13.25 9.86
C ARG A 106 18.31 13.06 11.01
N GLU A 107 17.80 12.86 12.22
CA GLU A 107 18.61 12.61 13.41
C GLU A 107 19.44 11.31 13.26
N ALA A 108 18.80 10.21 12.88
CA ALA A 108 19.48 8.94 12.64
C ALA A 108 20.54 9.05 11.53
N THR A 109 20.26 9.82 10.47
CA THR A 109 21.22 10.07 9.38
C THR A 109 22.42 10.86 9.89
N SER A 110 22.22 11.91 10.69
CA SER A 110 23.31 12.67 11.31
C SER A 110 24.19 11.79 12.20
N ALA A 111 23.59 10.91 13.01
CA ALA A 111 24.33 9.96 13.84
C ALA A 111 25.16 8.98 12.98
N PHE A 112 24.57 8.42 11.93
CA PHE A 112 25.28 7.54 11.00
C PHE A 112 26.44 8.27 10.29
N LEU A 113 26.23 9.49 9.79
CA LEU A 113 27.27 10.26 9.11
C LEU A 113 28.45 10.59 10.03
N ALA A 114 28.19 10.84 11.32
CA ALA A 114 29.24 11.06 12.31
C ALA A 114 30.07 9.78 12.57
N GLU A 115 29.42 8.62 12.59
CA GLU A 115 30.08 7.32 12.81
C GLU A 115 30.74 6.75 11.54
N TYR A 116 30.33 7.22 10.35
CA TYR A 116 30.72 6.66 9.06
C TYR A 116 32.25 6.47 8.87
N PRO A 117 33.14 7.41 9.25
CA PRO A 117 34.58 7.20 9.12
C PRO A 117 35.09 5.99 9.93
N ALA A 118 34.58 5.79 11.14
CA ALA A 118 34.95 4.66 11.98
C ALA A 118 34.41 3.34 11.40
N LEU A 119 33.15 3.32 10.96
CA LEU A 119 32.55 2.15 10.32
C LEU A 119 33.28 1.76 9.02
N LYS A 120 33.79 2.74 8.27
CA LYS A 120 34.60 2.50 7.07
C LYS A 120 35.93 1.82 7.40
N GLU A 121 36.63 2.26 8.45
CA GLU A 121 37.87 1.61 8.87
C GLU A 121 37.64 0.18 9.42
N GLN A 122 36.53 -0.04 10.14
CA GLN A 122 36.12 -1.39 10.55
C GLN A 122 35.83 -2.28 9.33
N ALA A 123 35.07 -1.77 8.36
CA ALA A 123 34.76 -2.48 7.12
C ALA A 123 36.01 -2.78 6.29
N LYS A 124 37.02 -1.90 6.31
CA LYS A 124 38.33 -2.15 5.68
C LYS A 124 39.05 -3.34 6.30
N GLY A 125 39.05 -3.46 7.63
CA GLY A 125 39.59 -4.63 8.31
C GLY A 125 38.81 -5.92 7.97
N ALA A 126 37.48 -5.85 7.96
CA ALA A 126 36.62 -7.01 7.70
C ALA A 126 36.65 -7.49 6.24
N LEU A 127 36.68 -6.56 5.27
CA LEU A 127 36.74 -6.89 3.84
C LEU A 127 38.14 -7.32 3.40
N ASN A 128 39.19 -6.92 4.13
CA ASN A 128 40.57 -7.29 3.87
C ASN A 128 40.92 -7.03 2.38
N GLY A 129 41.36 -8.05 1.64
CA GLY A 129 41.70 -7.93 0.22
C GLY A 129 40.54 -7.51 -0.70
N LEU A 130 39.28 -7.55 -0.26
CA LEU A 130 38.10 -7.11 -1.03
C LEU A 130 37.79 -5.62 -0.86
N TYR A 131 38.52 -4.91 0.00
CA TYR A 131 38.30 -3.49 0.23
C TYR A 131 38.72 -2.66 -0.99
N THR A 132 37.84 -1.74 -1.41
CA THR A 132 38.13 -0.76 -2.45
C THR A 132 37.70 0.62 -1.96
N GLU A 133 38.65 1.56 -1.87
CA GLU A 133 38.40 2.93 -1.39
C GLU A 133 37.31 3.64 -2.20
N ALA A 134 37.32 3.48 -3.53
CA ALA A 134 36.37 4.11 -4.45
C ALA A 134 34.91 3.64 -4.29
N ASP A 135 34.66 2.53 -3.57
CA ASP A 135 33.29 2.07 -3.30
C ASP A 135 32.61 2.89 -2.20
N TYR A 136 33.37 3.70 -1.46
CA TYR A 136 32.91 4.50 -0.33
C TYR A 136 32.75 5.97 -0.75
N PRO A 137 31.52 6.52 -0.74
CA PRO A 137 31.32 7.94 -1.04
C PRO A 137 31.94 8.86 0.02
N THR A 138 32.26 10.10 -0.36
CA THR A 138 32.61 11.16 0.60
C THR A 138 31.42 11.50 1.49
N LEU A 139 31.66 12.08 2.68
CA LEU A 139 30.58 12.49 3.59
C LEU A 139 29.57 13.44 2.93
N GLU A 140 30.05 14.39 2.12
CA GLU A 140 29.21 15.30 1.35
C GLU A 140 28.36 14.59 0.30
N ALA A 141 28.95 13.68 -0.47
CA ALA A 141 28.21 12.89 -1.45
C ALA A 141 27.25 11.90 -0.77
N LEU A 142 27.58 11.42 0.43
CA LEU A 142 26.77 10.48 1.18
C LEU A 142 25.55 11.14 1.81
N SER A 143 25.68 12.33 2.39
CA SER A 143 24.57 13.05 3.02
C SER A 143 23.41 13.31 2.05
N THR A 144 23.70 13.61 0.78
CA THR A 144 22.69 13.82 -0.26
C THR A 144 21.92 12.56 -0.66
N LYS A 145 22.36 11.36 -0.24
CA LYS A 145 21.71 10.08 -0.58
C LYS A 145 20.60 9.68 0.39
N PHE A 146 20.34 10.50 1.40
CA PHE A 146 19.33 10.25 2.42
C PHE A 146 18.22 11.30 2.36
N GLY A 147 16.97 10.87 2.34
CA GLY A 147 15.84 11.78 2.36
C GLY A 147 14.49 11.07 2.35
N ILE A 148 13.49 11.72 2.94
CA ILE A 148 12.09 11.32 2.91
C ILE A 148 11.28 12.53 2.42
N ARG A 149 10.43 12.34 1.42
CA ARG A 149 9.58 13.40 0.84
C ARG A 149 8.21 12.86 0.46
N LEU A 150 7.17 13.45 1.04
CA LEU A 150 5.80 13.33 0.56
C LEU A 150 5.54 14.39 -0.51
N SER A 151 4.98 13.98 -1.65
CA SER A 151 4.59 14.86 -2.75
C SER A 151 3.11 14.64 -3.07
N PRO A 152 2.20 15.49 -2.57
CA PRO A 152 0.80 15.51 -3.01
C PRO A 152 0.70 16.01 -4.45
N LEU A 153 -0.20 15.40 -5.22
CA LEU A 153 -0.43 15.68 -6.64
C LEU A 153 -1.95 15.76 -6.89
N PRO A 154 -2.41 16.61 -7.82
CA PRO A 154 -3.83 16.69 -8.14
C PRO A 154 -4.32 15.37 -8.70
N PHE A 155 -5.53 14.96 -8.32
CA PHE A 155 -6.21 13.83 -8.94
C PHE A 155 -6.72 14.26 -10.33
N PRO A 156 -6.60 13.43 -11.38
CA PRO A 156 -6.96 13.83 -12.74
C PRO A 156 -8.43 14.26 -12.87
N ASP A 157 -8.68 15.36 -13.58
CA ASP A 157 -10.03 15.86 -13.92
C ASP A 157 -10.03 16.28 -15.40
N ALA A 158 -10.81 15.57 -16.22
CA ALA A 158 -10.90 15.81 -17.66
C ALA A 158 -11.48 17.19 -17.99
N SER A 159 -12.30 17.77 -17.11
CA SER A 159 -12.88 19.11 -17.30
C SER A 159 -11.82 20.22 -17.18
N GLN A 160 -10.76 19.96 -16.40
CA GLN A 160 -9.66 20.90 -16.17
C GLN A 160 -8.51 20.72 -17.18
N PHE A 161 -8.62 19.79 -18.13
CA PHE A 161 -7.58 19.50 -19.11
C PHE A 161 -7.55 20.53 -20.25
N GLY A 162 -6.91 21.67 -19.99
CA GLY A 162 -6.88 22.86 -20.86
C GLY A 162 -5.68 22.93 -21.81
N ILE A 163 -5.43 21.91 -22.63
CA ILE A 163 -4.34 21.92 -23.64
C ILE A 163 -4.89 22.33 -25.01
N ASN A 164 -4.11 23.14 -25.75
CA ASN A 164 -4.44 23.57 -27.11
C ASN A 164 -4.21 22.44 -28.14
N LEU A 165 -5.24 21.61 -28.37
CA LEU A 165 -5.26 20.52 -29.34
C LEU A 165 -6.56 20.55 -30.18
N PRO A 166 -6.59 19.93 -31.38
CA PRO A 166 -7.83 19.72 -32.13
C PRO A 166 -8.88 19.01 -31.30
N ALA A 167 -10.15 19.43 -31.40
CA ALA A 167 -11.25 18.94 -30.56
C ALA A 167 -11.39 17.41 -30.58
N ASN A 168 -11.29 16.80 -31.77
CA ASN A 168 -11.38 15.34 -31.93
C ASN A 168 -10.28 14.57 -31.18
N VAL A 169 -9.08 15.15 -31.03
CA VAL A 169 -7.98 14.55 -30.27
C VAL A 169 -8.18 14.80 -28.78
N LEU A 170 -8.60 16.00 -28.41
CA LEU A 170 -8.86 16.40 -27.03
C LEU A 170 -9.96 15.55 -26.39
N ASP A 171 -11.04 15.29 -27.12
CA ASP A 171 -12.17 14.48 -26.64
C ASP A 171 -11.76 13.03 -26.39
N GLY A 172 -10.91 12.46 -27.24
CA GLY A 172 -10.33 11.12 -27.02
C GLY A 172 -9.48 11.05 -25.76
N ILE A 173 -8.61 12.03 -25.52
CA ILE A 173 -7.78 12.09 -24.31
C ILE A 173 -8.64 12.23 -23.05
N LYS A 174 -9.69 13.05 -23.09
CA LYS A 174 -10.62 13.23 -21.97
C LYS A 174 -11.37 11.93 -21.66
N ALA A 175 -11.84 11.21 -22.67
CA ALA A 175 -12.47 9.90 -22.49
C ALA A 175 -11.50 8.88 -21.85
N ASP A 176 -10.25 8.83 -22.31
CA ASP A 176 -9.21 7.98 -21.72
C ASP A 176 -8.95 8.35 -20.24
N MET A 177 -8.97 9.65 -19.90
CA MET A 177 -8.81 10.10 -18.51
C MET A 177 -9.96 9.64 -17.63
N ASP A 178 -11.21 9.75 -18.10
CA ASP A 178 -12.39 9.31 -17.37
C ASP A 178 -12.37 7.79 -17.13
N GLU A 179 -11.96 7.00 -18.13
CA GLU A 179 -11.79 5.54 -17.98
C GLU A 179 -10.74 5.22 -16.92
N ARG A 180 -9.61 5.94 -16.91
CA ARG A 180 -8.55 5.75 -15.90
C ARG A 180 -9.03 6.11 -14.50
N VAL A 181 -9.83 7.16 -14.36
CA VAL A 181 -10.45 7.53 -13.07
C VAL A 181 -11.38 6.42 -12.60
N PHE A 182 -12.21 5.87 -13.49
CA PHE A 182 -13.10 4.76 -13.16
C PHE A 182 -12.32 3.51 -12.73
N SER A 183 -11.27 3.15 -13.48
CA SER A 183 -10.38 2.04 -13.14
C SER A 183 -9.72 2.25 -11.78
N ALA A 184 -9.23 3.46 -11.50
CA ALA A 184 -8.59 3.78 -10.22
C ALA A 184 -9.56 3.65 -9.03
N VAL A 185 -10.80 4.10 -9.21
CA VAL A 185 -11.86 3.93 -8.21
C VAL A 185 -12.15 2.45 -7.94
N LYS A 186 -12.21 1.64 -9.00
CA LYS A 186 -12.41 0.18 -8.88
C LYS A 186 -11.24 -0.48 -8.15
N THR A 187 -10.00 -0.27 -8.60
CA THR A 187 -8.79 -0.82 -7.95
C THR A 187 -8.73 -0.41 -6.47
N ALA A 188 -9.08 0.84 -6.14
CA ALA A 188 -9.08 1.33 -4.77
C ALA A 188 -10.10 0.61 -3.87
N ASN A 189 -11.32 0.38 -4.38
CA ASN A 189 -12.34 -0.39 -3.65
C ASN A 189 -11.91 -1.85 -3.46
N GLU A 190 -11.34 -2.46 -4.50
CA GLU A 190 -10.78 -3.82 -4.44
C GLU A 190 -9.63 -3.93 -3.44
N ASP A 191 -8.76 -2.93 -3.34
CA ASP A 191 -7.67 -2.85 -2.35
C ASP A 191 -8.24 -2.79 -0.92
N ILE A 192 -9.27 -1.96 -0.66
CA ILE A 192 -9.92 -1.90 0.67
C ILE A 192 -10.50 -3.25 1.05
N VAL A 193 -11.28 -3.87 0.15
CA VAL A 193 -11.93 -5.16 0.42
C VAL A 193 -10.92 -6.28 0.53
N GLY A 194 -9.89 -6.30 -0.33
CA GLY A 194 -8.82 -7.30 -0.30
C GLY A 194 -8.06 -7.28 1.03
N ARG A 195 -7.69 -6.09 1.54
CA ARG A 195 -7.05 -5.96 2.86
C ARG A 195 -7.91 -6.51 3.98
N LEU A 196 -9.23 -6.27 3.92
CA LEU A 196 -10.17 -6.74 4.92
C LEU A 196 -10.37 -8.26 4.81
N TYR A 197 -10.54 -8.76 3.59
CA TYR A 197 -10.66 -10.18 3.26
C TYR A 197 -9.47 -10.97 3.81
N ASP A 198 -8.24 -10.55 3.52
CA ASP A 198 -7.03 -11.23 3.99
C ASP A 198 -7.00 -11.29 5.53
N ALA A 199 -7.35 -10.19 6.20
CA ALA A 199 -7.36 -10.13 7.65
C ALA A 199 -8.45 -11.02 8.26
N VAL A 200 -9.66 -11.01 7.69
CA VAL A 200 -10.80 -11.82 8.15
C VAL A 200 -10.56 -13.30 7.87
N GLN A 201 -10.01 -13.65 6.71
CA GLN A 201 -9.65 -15.02 6.35
C GLN A 201 -8.56 -15.56 7.30
N HIS A 202 -7.50 -14.77 7.55
CA HIS A 202 -6.49 -15.14 8.54
C HIS A 202 -7.10 -15.26 9.94
N PHE A 203 -8.03 -14.39 10.32
CA PHE A 203 -8.74 -14.47 11.58
C PHE A 203 -9.55 -15.75 11.71
N ALA A 204 -10.41 -16.07 10.74
CA ALA A 204 -11.23 -17.29 10.70
C ALA A 204 -10.37 -18.55 10.81
N ASN A 205 -9.35 -18.68 9.97
CA ASN A 205 -8.42 -19.82 9.97
C ASN A 205 -7.76 -20.05 11.34
N ARG A 206 -7.43 -18.96 12.05
CA ARG A 206 -6.80 -19.04 13.37
C ARG A 206 -7.78 -19.44 14.46
N LEU A 207 -9.05 -19.06 14.36
CA LEU A 207 -10.10 -19.50 15.28
C LEU A 207 -10.35 -21.01 15.14
N TYR A 208 -10.38 -21.54 13.92
CA TYR A 208 -10.52 -22.99 13.67
C TYR A 208 -9.34 -23.83 14.16
N ALA A 209 -8.11 -23.32 14.09
CA ALA A 209 -6.90 -24.05 14.52
C ALA A 209 -6.81 -24.32 16.05
N GLY A 210 -7.72 -23.78 16.85
CA GLY A 210 -8.17 -24.38 18.10
C GLY A 210 -7.28 -24.32 19.34
N ARG A 211 -6.00 -23.90 19.30
CA ARG A 211 -5.13 -24.03 20.49
C ARG A 211 -4.44 -22.78 21.03
N ASN A 212 -4.28 -21.70 20.26
CA ASN A 212 -3.74 -20.42 20.75
C ASN A 212 -4.06 -19.30 19.75
N VAL A 213 -5.20 -18.64 19.95
CA VAL A 213 -5.48 -17.36 19.28
C VAL A 213 -4.50 -16.34 19.88
N ARG A 214 -3.48 -15.95 19.11
CA ARG A 214 -2.57 -14.86 19.53
C ARG A 214 -3.37 -13.57 19.46
N LEU A 215 -3.28 -12.75 20.51
CA LEU A 215 -3.97 -11.46 20.63
C LEU A 215 -3.86 -10.60 19.36
N GLY A 216 -2.69 -10.58 18.73
CA GLY A 216 -2.41 -9.73 17.56
C GLY A 216 -3.26 -9.98 16.30
N VAL A 217 -3.95 -11.12 16.16
CA VAL A 217 -4.84 -11.34 14.98
C VAL A 217 -6.14 -10.54 15.12
N VAL A 218 -6.67 -10.47 16.33
CA VAL A 218 -7.87 -9.67 16.66
C VAL A 218 -7.55 -8.18 16.51
N ASP A 219 -6.38 -7.77 17.01
CA ASP A 219 -5.95 -6.37 16.96
C ASP A 219 -5.81 -5.91 15.51
N LYS A 220 -5.32 -6.77 14.61
CA LYS A 220 -5.21 -6.46 13.18
C LYS A 220 -6.56 -6.19 12.51
N VAL A 221 -7.58 -7.02 12.79
CA VAL A 221 -8.93 -6.81 12.25
C VAL A 221 -9.50 -5.50 12.78
N ARG A 222 -9.31 -5.20 14.07
CA ARG A 222 -9.77 -3.95 14.70
C ARG A 222 -9.10 -2.72 14.08
N GLU A 223 -7.78 -2.74 13.95
CA GLU A 223 -7.02 -1.67 13.28
C GLU A 223 -7.53 -1.38 11.87
N LEU A 224 -7.84 -2.42 11.10
CA LEU A 224 -8.40 -2.27 9.75
C LEU A 224 -9.83 -1.74 9.78
N CYS A 225 -10.68 -2.22 10.70
CA CYS A 225 -12.03 -1.68 10.87
C CYS A 225 -12.00 -0.19 11.22
N ASP A 226 -10.98 0.32 11.92
CA ASP A 226 -10.85 1.75 12.23
C ASP A 226 -10.28 2.55 11.05
N LEU A 227 -9.33 1.98 10.31
CA LEU A 227 -8.64 2.65 9.22
C LEU A 227 -9.44 2.67 7.90
N LEU A 228 -9.92 1.52 7.46
CA LEU A 228 -10.52 1.35 6.12
C LEU A 228 -11.72 2.27 5.85
N PRO A 229 -12.61 2.61 6.82
CA PRO A 229 -13.67 3.58 6.58
C PRO A 229 -13.13 4.98 6.23
N THR A 230 -11.98 5.37 6.80
CA THR A 230 -11.34 6.65 6.47
C THR A 230 -10.70 6.64 5.09
N LEU A 231 -10.40 5.46 4.56
CA LEU A 231 -9.90 5.27 3.20
C LEU A 231 -11.02 5.17 2.15
N ASN A 232 -12.27 4.88 2.56
CA ASN A 232 -13.42 4.78 1.67
C ASN A 232 -13.91 6.16 1.17
N PHE A 233 -13.16 6.76 0.23
CA PHE A 233 -13.52 8.03 -0.39
C PHE A 233 -14.67 7.93 -1.40
N THR A 234 -14.99 6.71 -1.86
CA THR A 234 -16.07 6.45 -2.82
C THR A 234 -17.45 6.46 -2.16
N GLN A 235 -17.50 6.27 -0.83
CA GLN A 235 -18.72 6.16 -0.03
C GLN A 235 -19.68 5.09 -0.56
N ASP A 236 -19.12 3.97 -1.04
CA ASP A 236 -19.91 2.83 -1.47
C ASP A 236 -20.70 2.26 -0.26
N PRO A 237 -22.05 2.21 -0.32
CA PRO A 237 -22.87 1.66 0.76
C PRO A 237 -22.56 0.20 1.05
N ALA A 238 -22.34 -0.64 0.01
CA ALA A 238 -22.06 -2.06 0.20
C ALA A 238 -20.73 -2.28 0.92
N LEU A 239 -19.72 -1.48 0.59
CA LEU A 239 -18.43 -1.50 1.28
C LEU A 239 -18.57 -1.03 2.75
N THR A 240 -19.38 0.00 2.96
CA THR A 240 -19.66 0.54 4.30
C THR A 240 -20.38 -0.50 5.18
N ASP A 241 -21.33 -1.23 4.61
CA ASP A 241 -22.05 -2.31 5.29
C ASP A 241 -21.10 -3.46 5.68
N ILE A 242 -20.25 -3.92 4.76
CA ILE A 242 -19.23 -4.94 5.03
C ILE A 242 -18.29 -4.50 6.16
N LEU A 243 -17.82 -3.25 6.15
CA LEU A 243 -16.96 -2.70 7.19
C LEU A 243 -17.66 -2.65 8.56
N ASN A 244 -18.94 -2.29 8.59
CA ASN A 244 -19.74 -2.24 9.79
C ASN A 244 -20.05 -3.63 10.34
N GLU A 245 -20.42 -4.59 9.48
CA GLU A 245 -20.63 -5.99 9.88
C GLU A 245 -19.35 -6.57 10.50
N THR A 246 -18.20 -6.36 9.85
CA THR A 246 -16.90 -6.81 10.36
C THR A 246 -16.59 -6.21 11.73
N ARG A 247 -16.84 -4.91 11.91
CA ARG A 247 -16.62 -4.23 13.20
C ARG A 247 -17.54 -4.80 14.29
N ASN A 248 -18.83 -4.93 14.00
CA ASN A 248 -19.85 -5.29 14.98
C ASN A 248 -19.79 -6.77 15.38
N HIS A 249 -19.33 -7.64 14.49
CA HIS A 249 -19.32 -9.08 14.72
C HIS A 249 -17.95 -9.69 14.99
N LEU A 250 -16.86 -9.07 14.51
CA LEU A 250 -15.51 -9.61 14.68
C LEU A 250 -14.65 -8.73 15.59
N ALA A 251 -14.58 -7.42 15.32
CA ALA A 251 -13.67 -6.52 16.03
C ALA A 251 -14.11 -6.15 17.47
N CYS A 252 -15.37 -6.42 17.81
CA CYS A 252 -15.96 -6.15 19.12
C CYS A 252 -15.43 -7.06 20.24
N TYR A 253 -14.90 -8.24 19.88
CA TYR A 253 -14.34 -9.18 20.85
C TYR A 253 -12.85 -8.94 21.07
N THR A 254 -12.39 -9.24 22.27
CA THR A 254 -10.97 -9.29 22.63
C THR A 254 -10.41 -10.70 22.43
N GLY A 255 -9.10 -10.81 22.22
CA GLY A 255 -8.48 -12.14 22.11
C GLY A 255 -8.53 -12.96 23.40
N ALA A 256 -8.73 -12.33 24.56
CA ALA A 256 -8.98 -13.03 25.83
C ALA A 256 -10.34 -13.72 25.83
N GLU A 257 -11.41 -13.00 25.47
CA GLU A 257 -12.78 -13.55 25.39
C GLU A 257 -12.86 -14.74 24.42
N LEU A 258 -12.21 -14.64 23.25
CA LEU A 258 -12.15 -15.72 22.25
C LEU A 258 -11.30 -16.92 22.70
N LYS A 259 -10.37 -16.70 23.64
CA LYS A 259 -9.56 -17.77 24.23
C LYS A 259 -10.36 -18.55 25.26
N ASP A 260 -11.14 -17.85 26.07
CA ASP A 260 -11.84 -18.40 27.23
C ASP A 260 -13.11 -19.19 26.85
N SER A 261 -13.73 -18.89 25.70
CA SER A 261 -14.93 -19.59 25.23
C SER A 261 -14.74 -20.27 23.86
N ALA A 262 -14.87 -21.59 23.84
CA ALA A 262 -14.84 -22.38 22.60
C ALA A 262 -16.10 -22.13 21.74
N ASP A 263 -17.26 -21.98 22.37
CA ASP A 263 -18.52 -21.70 21.66
C ASP A 263 -18.51 -20.32 21.00
N LEU A 264 -17.99 -19.30 21.70
CA LEU A 264 -17.83 -17.96 21.13
C LEU A 264 -16.88 -17.99 19.94
N ARG A 265 -15.77 -18.72 20.06
CA ARG A 265 -14.79 -18.88 18.98
C ARG A 265 -15.43 -19.49 17.73
N GLN A 266 -16.24 -20.54 17.88
CA GLN A 266 -16.93 -21.18 16.78
C GLN A 266 -17.91 -20.21 16.10
N LYS A 267 -18.76 -19.52 16.88
CA LYS A 267 -19.72 -18.53 16.36
C LYS A 267 -19.06 -17.39 15.59
N VAL A 268 -17.95 -16.86 16.13
CA VAL A 268 -17.20 -15.77 15.50
C VAL A 268 -16.49 -16.25 14.23
N ALA A 269 -16.01 -17.50 14.21
CA ALA A 269 -15.40 -18.09 13.02
C ALA A 269 -16.42 -18.31 11.88
N GLU A 270 -17.61 -18.82 12.21
CA GLU A 270 -18.73 -18.95 11.26
C GLU A 270 -19.13 -17.59 10.69
N LYS A 271 -19.26 -16.58 11.56
CA LYS A 271 -19.61 -15.23 11.11
C LYS A 271 -18.52 -14.59 10.25
N ALA A 272 -17.24 -14.86 10.55
CA ALA A 272 -16.12 -14.42 9.72
C ALA A 272 -16.18 -15.03 8.31
N MET A 273 -16.55 -16.32 8.18
CA MET A 273 -16.73 -16.98 6.88
C MET A 273 -17.91 -16.41 6.07
N GLU A 274 -19.02 -16.08 6.72
CA GLU A 274 -20.15 -15.41 6.05
C GLU A 274 -19.73 -14.06 5.46
N ILE A 275 -19.03 -13.26 6.27
CA ILE A 275 -18.53 -11.94 5.87
C ILE A 275 -17.48 -12.06 4.76
N GLU A 276 -16.59 -13.07 4.83
CA GLU A 276 -15.63 -13.39 3.77
C GLU A 276 -16.34 -13.70 2.44
N ALA A 277 -17.42 -14.48 2.49
CA ALA A 277 -18.21 -14.80 1.29
C ALA A 277 -18.88 -13.55 0.69
N GLN A 278 -19.41 -12.64 1.52
CA GLN A 278 -19.94 -11.36 1.05
C GLN A 278 -18.87 -10.50 0.36
N MET A 279 -17.65 -10.46 0.90
CA MET A 279 -16.53 -9.75 0.29
C MET A 279 -16.14 -10.35 -1.07
N ALA A 280 -16.09 -11.67 -1.19
CA ALA A 280 -15.81 -12.34 -2.45
C ALA A 280 -16.88 -12.02 -3.53
N VAL A 281 -18.15 -11.94 -3.13
CA VAL A 281 -19.26 -11.53 -4.01
C VAL A 281 -19.10 -10.07 -4.45
N TYR A 282 -18.69 -9.17 -3.55
CA TYR A 282 -18.39 -7.78 -3.89
C TYR A 282 -17.24 -7.67 -4.91
N MET A 283 -16.13 -8.37 -4.68
CA MET A 283 -14.96 -8.36 -5.57
C MET A 283 -15.24 -8.95 -6.96
N THR A 284 -16.18 -9.90 -7.06
CA THR A 284 -16.58 -10.51 -8.34
C THR A 284 -17.67 -9.73 -9.08
N GLY A 285 -18.16 -8.62 -8.51
CA GLY A 285 -19.11 -7.71 -9.15
C GLY A 285 -20.57 -8.18 -9.16
N ALA A 286 -20.92 -9.21 -8.38
CA ALA A 286 -22.23 -9.86 -8.42
C ALA A 286 -23.36 -9.07 -7.71
N LEU A 287 -23.09 -7.87 -7.18
CA LEU A 287 -24.10 -7.00 -6.54
C LEU A 287 -24.25 -5.60 -7.17
N SER A 288 -23.63 -5.33 -8.31
CA SER A 288 -23.75 -4.02 -8.99
C SER A 288 -24.46 -4.13 -10.34
N THR A 289 -25.66 -4.72 -10.34
CA THR A 289 -26.69 -4.40 -11.34
C THR A 289 -27.87 -3.79 -10.58
N PRO A 290 -28.06 -2.46 -10.58
CA PRO A 290 -29.35 -1.92 -10.19
C PRO A 290 -30.37 -2.46 -11.19
N ALA A 291 -31.38 -3.18 -10.67
CA ALA A 291 -32.51 -3.64 -11.46
C ALA A 291 -33.09 -2.45 -12.23
N ALA A 292 -33.10 -2.55 -13.56
CA ALA A 292 -33.79 -1.60 -14.40
C ALA A 292 -35.25 -1.46 -13.92
N PRO A 293 -35.81 -0.25 -13.87
CA PRO A 293 -37.20 -0.09 -13.48
C PRO A 293 -38.07 -0.87 -14.47
N ALA A 294 -38.91 -1.75 -13.94
CA ALA A 294 -39.90 -2.47 -14.73
C ALA A 294 -40.74 -1.45 -15.52
N LEU A 295 -40.60 -1.45 -16.84
CA LEU A 295 -41.51 -0.75 -17.73
C LEU A 295 -42.90 -1.33 -17.48
N GLY A 296 -43.74 -0.55 -16.83
CA GLY A 296 -45.12 -0.87 -16.57
C GLY A 296 -45.88 -1.15 -17.86
N ASP A 297 -46.74 -2.16 -17.79
CA ASP A 297 -47.73 -2.51 -18.78
C ASP A 297 -48.47 -1.27 -19.32
N SER A 298 -48.43 -1.09 -20.64
CA SER A 298 -49.38 -0.25 -21.37
C SER A 298 -49.97 -1.05 -22.51
N SER A 299 -50.86 -1.99 -22.15
CA SER A 299 -51.80 -2.63 -23.07
C SER A 299 -53.16 -1.92 -23.02
N ALA A 300 -53.29 -0.83 -23.79
CA ALA A 300 -54.53 -0.15 -24.18
C ALA A 300 -54.10 1.05 -25.05
N LEU A 301 -54.53 1.31 -26.28
CA LEU A 301 -55.78 1.03 -26.98
C LEU A 301 -55.53 1.10 -28.50
N SER A 302 -56.10 0.15 -29.22
CA SER A 302 -56.40 0.20 -30.65
C SER A 302 -57.27 1.41 -31.01
N PHE A 303 -57.04 2.07 -32.15
CA PHE A 303 -57.98 2.22 -33.29
C PHE A 303 -57.60 3.33 -34.29
N LEU A 304 -57.98 3.08 -35.57
CA LEU A 304 -58.15 3.98 -36.74
C LEU A 304 -56.88 4.27 -37.58
N LEU A 305 -56.65 3.56 -38.68
CA LEU A 305 -57.23 3.70 -40.05
C LEU A 305 -56.84 4.98 -40.81
N ALA A 306 -56.08 4.74 -41.89
CA ALA A 306 -56.10 5.39 -43.21
C ALA A 306 -56.07 6.93 -43.30
N SER A 307 -54.95 7.47 -43.79
CA SER A 307 -54.81 8.03 -45.16
C SER A 307 -53.40 8.59 -45.37
#